data_AF-A0A2E5VBL5-F1
#
_entry.id   AF-A0A2E5VBL5-F1
#
_cell.length_a   1.000
_cell.length_b   1.000
_cell.length_c   1.000
_cell.angle_alpha   90.00
_cell.angle_beta   90.00
_cell.angle_gamma   90.00
#
_symmetry.space_group_name_H-M   'P 1'
#
loop_
_entity.id
_entity.type
_entity.pdbx_description
1 polymer ?
#
loop_
_entity_poly.entity_id
_entity_poly.type
_entity_poly.pdbx_seq_one_letter_code
_entity_poly.pdbx_strand_id
1 'polypeptide(L)'
;MSKGHNRQTCEVLKKDIERLRESFGDNHPEVKEYDDNRRSISASASRRAKMPRSCTYCSTHGHNRRTCPTLKKHLSYAIRLNRDYCKEVLSAIEDYGIGLGAILRTEDQTLGWHKNRHFIQGSRHTLWMIVEVDWDAISFLNPNGRALRCRNMSTGEEIEISVPKMQPSLDIHSWEVASPSASFDAPIGWESGELIKKSLQSMTLDEVQEILQECGRYGE
;
A
#
# COMPACT_ATOMS: atom_id res chain seq x y z
N MET A 1 -26.07 -11.16 -27.73
CA MET A 1 -26.67 -11.13 -26.37
C MET A 1 -25.73 -10.37 -25.44
N SER A 2 -26.13 -9.21 -24.93
CA SER A 2 -25.28 -8.42 -24.01
C SER A 2 -25.31 -9.05 -22.62
N LYS A 3 -24.27 -9.83 -22.29
CA LYS A 3 -24.09 -10.38 -20.93
C LYS A 3 -23.67 -9.22 -20.01
N GLY A 4 -24.42 -9.00 -18.91
CA GLY A 4 -23.96 -8.18 -17.78
C GLY A 4 -24.79 -6.93 -17.41
N HIS A 5 -26.00 -6.72 -17.93
CA HIS A 5 -26.82 -5.56 -17.52
C HIS A 5 -27.82 -5.93 -16.41
N ASN A 6 -28.14 -4.97 -15.54
CA ASN A 6 -29.10 -5.17 -14.45
C ASN A 6 -30.50 -5.42 -15.04
N ARG A 7 -31.17 -6.48 -14.59
CA ARG A 7 -32.53 -6.86 -15.02
C ARG A 7 -33.53 -5.71 -14.89
N GLN A 8 -33.38 -4.84 -13.90
CA GLN A 8 -34.25 -3.68 -13.66
C GLN A 8 -34.05 -2.54 -14.67
N THR A 9 -32.86 -2.46 -15.30
CA THR A 9 -32.51 -1.46 -16.31
C THR A 9 -32.44 -2.08 -17.72
N CYS A 10 -32.91 -3.31 -17.88
CA CYS A 10 -32.97 -3.99 -19.18
C CYS A 10 -34.05 -3.34 -20.06
N GLU A 11 -33.63 -2.67 -21.14
CA GLU A 11 -34.56 -2.07 -22.10
C GLU A 11 -35.41 -3.11 -22.84
N VAL A 12 -34.80 -4.27 -23.17
CA VAL A 12 -35.48 -5.36 -23.90
C VAL A 12 -36.61 -5.93 -23.05
N LEU A 13 -36.30 -6.33 -21.81
CA LEU A 13 -37.30 -6.82 -20.86
C LEU A 13 -38.40 -5.79 -20.62
N LYS A 14 -38.06 -4.51 -20.50
CA LYS A 14 -39.07 -3.47 -20.33
C LYS A 14 -40.04 -3.41 -21.52
N LYS A 15 -39.53 -3.47 -22.76
CA LYS A 15 -40.37 -3.51 -23.97
C LYS A 15 -41.24 -4.76 -24.03
N ASP A 16 -40.70 -5.92 -23.65
CA ASP A 16 -41.45 -7.17 -23.64
C ASP A 16 -42.57 -7.15 -22.59
N ILE A 17 -42.31 -6.61 -21.40
CA ILE A 17 -43.32 -6.42 -20.36
C ILE A 17 -44.43 -5.45 -20.81
N GLU A 18 -44.10 -4.35 -21.49
CA GLU A 18 -45.14 -3.44 -22.03
C GLU A 18 -45.97 -4.13 -23.13
N ARG A 19 -45.36 -4.95 -24.01
CA ARG A 19 -46.12 -5.73 -25.00
C ARG A 19 -47.10 -6.70 -24.33
N LEU A 20 -46.68 -7.36 -23.25
CA LEU A 20 -47.54 -8.24 -22.46
C LEU A 20 -48.65 -7.45 -21.77
N ARG A 21 -48.36 -6.26 -21.26
CA ARG A 21 -49.35 -5.36 -20.65
C ARG A 21 -50.38 -4.89 -21.68
N GLU A 22 -49.98 -4.55 -22.90
CA GLU A 22 -50.89 -4.19 -24.00
C GLU A 22 -51.79 -5.36 -24.41
N SER A 23 -51.25 -6.58 -24.46
CA SER A 23 -51.97 -7.76 -24.96
C SER A 23 -52.89 -8.40 -23.93
N PHE A 24 -52.49 -8.43 -22.66
CA PHE A 24 -53.14 -9.21 -21.61
C PHE A 24 -53.53 -8.39 -20.38
N GLY A 25 -53.20 -7.10 -20.35
CA GLY A 25 -53.45 -6.18 -19.24
C GLY A 25 -52.52 -6.38 -18.04
N ASP A 26 -52.76 -5.61 -16.98
CA ASP A 26 -51.91 -5.58 -15.78
C ASP A 26 -51.98 -6.85 -14.92
N ASN A 27 -53.02 -7.67 -15.12
CA ASN A 27 -53.22 -8.90 -14.35
C ASN A 27 -52.43 -10.10 -14.89
N HIS A 28 -51.72 -9.96 -16.03
CA HIS A 28 -50.87 -11.02 -16.55
C HIS A 28 -49.78 -11.38 -15.52
N PRO A 29 -49.53 -12.67 -15.22
CA PRO A 29 -48.60 -13.08 -14.16
C PRO A 29 -47.22 -12.42 -14.25
N GLU A 30 -46.64 -12.34 -15.46
CA GLU A 30 -45.31 -11.75 -15.68
C GLU A 30 -45.27 -10.22 -15.47
N VAL A 31 -46.33 -9.52 -15.84
CA VAL A 31 -46.45 -8.06 -15.64
C VAL A 31 -46.53 -7.76 -14.14
N LYS A 32 -47.39 -8.52 -13.44
CA LYS A 32 -47.56 -8.42 -11.99
C LYS A 32 -46.25 -8.71 -11.24
N GLU A 33 -45.55 -9.80 -11.59
CA GLU A 33 -44.28 -10.15 -10.98
C GLU A 33 -43.21 -9.07 -11.20
N TYR A 34 -43.12 -8.51 -12.42
CA TYR A 34 -42.19 -7.43 -12.73
C TYR A 34 -42.46 -6.19 -11.86
N ASP A 35 -43.71 -5.76 -11.77
CA ASP A 35 -44.11 -4.59 -10.99
C ASP A 35 -43.92 -4.80 -9.49
N ASP A 36 -44.27 -5.98 -8.95
CA ASP A 36 -44.08 -6.30 -7.53
C ASP A 36 -42.59 -6.35 -7.15
N ASN A 37 -41.75 -6.93 -8.01
CA ASN A 37 -40.30 -6.92 -7.82
C ASN A 37 -39.74 -5.47 -7.81
N ARG A 38 -40.18 -4.65 -8.76
CA ARG A 38 -39.76 -3.24 -8.84
C ARG A 38 -40.20 -2.45 -7.60
N ARG A 39 -41.43 -2.67 -7.11
CA ARG A 39 -41.94 -2.10 -5.86
C ARG A 39 -41.10 -2.54 -4.67
N SER A 40 -40.83 -3.83 -4.51
CA SER A 40 -40.03 -4.38 -3.41
C SER A 40 -38.61 -3.80 -3.36
N ILE A 41 -37.94 -3.69 -4.52
CA ILE A 41 -36.62 -3.07 -4.64
C ILE A 41 -36.68 -1.57 -4.29
N SER A 42 -37.70 -0.84 -4.77
CA SER A 42 -37.86 0.58 -4.44
C SER A 42 -38.12 0.82 -2.94
N ALA A 43 -38.91 -0.06 -2.30
CA ALA A 43 -39.23 0.01 -0.89
C ALA A 43 -38.00 -0.32 -0.02
N SER A 44 -37.23 -1.35 -0.40
CA SER A 44 -35.97 -1.67 0.27
C SER A 44 -34.91 -0.58 0.09
N ALA A 45 -34.78 0.01 -1.10
CA ALA A 45 -33.91 1.17 -1.34
C ALA A 45 -34.33 2.38 -0.51
N SER A 46 -35.62 2.69 -0.43
CA SER A 46 -36.16 3.78 0.40
C SER A 46 -35.90 3.56 1.89
N ARG A 47 -36.10 2.32 2.40
CA ARG A 47 -35.75 1.95 3.78
C ARG A 47 -34.25 2.13 4.06
N ARG A 48 -33.39 1.67 3.16
CA ARG A 48 -31.93 1.82 3.29
C ARG A 48 -31.50 3.28 3.23
N ALA A 49 -32.15 4.10 2.41
CA ALA A 49 -31.86 5.54 2.33
C ALA A 49 -32.21 6.30 3.62
N LYS A 50 -33.22 5.84 4.36
CA LYS A 50 -33.62 6.39 5.66
C LYS A 50 -32.76 5.90 6.83
N MET A 51 -32.08 4.77 6.69
CA MET A 51 -31.17 4.30 7.73
C MET A 51 -30.01 5.29 7.88
N PRO A 52 -29.65 5.68 9.12
CA PRO A 52 -28.46 6.48 9.33
C PRO A 52 -27.27 5.73 8.73
N ARG A 53 -26.45 6.43 7.95
CA ARG A 53 -25.26 5.79 7.37
C ARG A 53 -24.29 5.45 8.51
N SER A 54 -23.87 4.19 8.56
CA SER A 54 -22.75 3.79 9.40
C SER A 54 -21.45 4.22 8.73
N CYS A 55 -20.55 4.77 9.54
CA CYS A 55 -19.19 5.06 9.10
C CYS A 55 -18.47 3.74 8.82
N THR A 56 -17.92 3.56 7.62
CA THR A 56 -17.21 2.32 7.25
C THR A 56 -15.86 2.14 7.95
N TYR A 57 -15.42 3.13 8.73
CA TYR A 57 -14.18 3.05 9.50
C TYR A 57 -14.44 2.57 10.92
N CYS A 58 -15.24 3.33 11.69
CA CYS A 58 -15.51 3.01 13.10
C CYS A 58 -16.89 2.36 13.33
N SER A 59 -17.65 2.07 12.28
CA SER A 59 -18.97 1.42 12.33
C SER A 59 -20.06 2.16 13.12
N THR A 60 -19.82 3.40 13.55
CA THR A 60 -20.81 4.22 14.27
C THR A 60 -21.60 5.14 13.33
N HIS A 61 -22.74 5.63 13.79
CA HIS A 61 -23.66 6.46 13.01
C HIS A 61 -23.41 7.97 13.20
N GLY A 62 -23.99 8.79 12.33
CA GLY A 62 -23.97 10.26 12.44
C GLY A 62 -22.82 10.94 11.71
N HIS A 63 -21.91 10.19 11.09
CA HIS A 63 -20.86 10.72 10.24
C HIS A 63 -20.47 9.71 9.15
N ASN A 64 -19.72 10.16 8.14
CA ASN A 64 -19.15 9.29 7.11
C ASN A 64 -17.62 9.15 7.34
N ARG A 65 -16.98 8.23 6.60
CA ARG A 65 -15.53 8.00 6.69
C ARG A 65 -14.71 9.28 6.59
N ARG A 66 -15.04 10.17 5.62
CA ARG A 66 -14.33 11.45 5.39
C ARG A 66 -14.42 12.39 6.61
N THR A 67 -15.52 12.37 7.35
CA THR A 67 -15.73 13.21 8.54
C THR A 67 -15.53 12.46 9.85
N CYS A 68 -14.98 11.24 9.82
CA CYS A 68 -14.82 10.41 11.01
C CYS A 68 -13.80 10.99 12.00
N PRO A 69 -14.20 11.31 13.24
CA PRO A 69 -13.28 11.87 14.23
C PRO A 69 -12.20 10.86 14.66
N THR A 70 -12.54 9.56 14.75
CA THR A 70 -11.57 8.50 15.08
C THR A 70 -10.51 8.38 14.00
N LEU A 71 -10.91 8.36 12.72
CA LEU A 71 -9.97 8.33 11.60
C LEU A 71 -9.04 9.55 11.62
N LYS A 72 -9.58 10.75 11.87
CA LYS A 72 -8.76 11.98 11.96
C LYS A 72 -7.72 11.88 13.09
N LYS A 73 -8.10 11.35 14.25
CA LYS A 73 -7.16 11.13 15.37
C LYS A 73 -6.06 10.15 14.97
N HIS A 74 -6.42 9.00 14.41
CA HIS A 74 -5.44 7.99 13.98
C HIS A 74 -4.50 8.52 12.89
N LEU A 75 -5.03 9.24 11.90
CA LEU A 75 -4.23 9.93 10.88
C LEU A 75 -3.23 10.90 11.52
N SER A 76 -3.68 11.74 12.46
CA SER A 76 -2.78 12.70 13.13
C SER A 76 -1.67 12.02 13.91
N TYR A 77 -1.98 10.92 14.61
CA TYR A 77 -1.01 10.13 15.35
C TYR A 77 0.00 9.45 14.43
N ALA A 78 -0.48 8.82 13.36
CA ALA A 78 0.37 8.12 12.42
C ALA A 78 1.25 9.08 11.59
N ILE A 79 0.78 10.28 11.23
CA ILE A 79 1.62 11.32 10.61
C ILE A 79 2.78 11.70 11.53
N ARG A 80 2.52 11.80 12.85
CA ARG A 80 3.57 12.09 13.83
C ARG A 80 4.59 10.96 13.89
N LEU A 81 4.14 9.70 14.02
CA LEU A 81 5.05 8.54 14.01
C LEU A 81 5.88 8.48 12.73
N ASN A 82 5.25 8.72 11.56
CA ASN A 82 5.98 8.69 10.31
C ASN A 82 6.99 9.83 10.19
N ARG A 83 6.67 11.02 10.71
CA ARG A 83 7.62 12.13 10.76
C ARG A 83 8.86 11.75 11.56
N ASP A 84 8.67 11.16 12.74
CA ASP A 84 9.78 10.76 13.61
C ASP A 84 10.61 9.65 12.93
N TYR A 85 9.95 8.63 12.38
CA TYR A 85 10.58 7.58 11.58
C TYR A 85 11.34 8.13 10.36
N CYS A 86 10.77 9.05 9.60
CA CYS A 86 11.42 9.68 8.44
C CYS A 86 12.68 10.44 8.84
N LYS A 87 12.66 11.17 9.95
CA LYS A 87 13.83 11.88 10.46
C LYS A 87 14.94 10.92 10.88
N GLU A 88 14.56 9.84 11.55
CA GLU A 88 15.49 8.80 11.97
C GLU A 88 16.14 8.11 10.77
N VAL A 89 15.34 7.78 9.75
CA VAL A 89 15.82 7.22 8.49
C VAL A 89 16.78 8.20 7.79
N LEU A 90 16.45 9.49 7.72
CA LEU A 90 17.36 10.50 7.15
C LEU A 90 18.67 10.57 7.91
N SER A 91 18.63 10.61 9.25
CA SER A 91 19.83 10.61 10.08
C SER A 91 20.69 9.37 9.82
N ALA A 92 20.09 8.19 9.76
CA ALA A 92 20.81 6.95 9.47
C ALA A 92 21.43 6.98 8.06
N ILE A 93 20.66 7.39 7.06
CA ILE A 93 21.13 7.55 5.69
C ILE A 93 22.32 8.53 5.62
N GLU A 94 22.27 9.64 6.34
CA GLU A 94 23.34 10.64 6.45
C GLU A 94 24.59 10.08 7.15
N ASP A 95 24.41 9.47 8.32
CA ASP A 95 25.48 8.90 9.14
C ASP A 95 26.27 7.81 8.40
N TYR A 96 25.58 7.01 7.58
CA TYR A 96 26.18 5.93 6.80
C TYR A 96 26.58 6.35 5.37
N GLY A 97 26.21 7.54 4.92
CA GLY A 97 26.50 8.03 3.57
C GLY A 97 25.77 7.26 2.46
N ILE A 98 24.53 6.86 2.71
CA ILE A 98 23.70 6.02 1.82
C ILE A 98 22.85 6.92 0.92
N GLY A 99 23.50 7.66 0.03
CA GLY A 99 22.87 8.53 -0.96
C GLY A 99 22.80 7.91 -2.37
N LEU A 100 22.13 8.61 -3.29
CA LEU A 100 22.22 8.34 -4.72
C LEU A 100 23.69 8.37 -5.16
N GLY A 101 24.12 7.34 -5.88
CA GLY A 101 25.51 7.14 -6.28
C GLY A 101 26.42 6.51 -5.23
N ALA A 102 25.94 6.23 -4.01
CA ALA A 102 26.71 5.47 -3.04
C ALA A 102 27.01 4.07 -3.60
N ILE A 103 28.25 3.61 -3.38
CA ILE A 103 28.69 2.28 -3.78
C ILE A 103 28.64 1.37 -2.56
N LEU A 104 27.90 0.29 -2.70
CA LEU A 104 27.79 -0.79 -1.74
C LEU A 104 28.63 -1.98 -2.20
N ARG A 105 29.28 -2.63 -1.25
CA ARG A 105 30.04 -3.86 -1.44
C ARG A 105 29.29 -4.99 -0.77
N THR A 106 29.13 -6.10 -1.49
CA THR A 106 28.64 -7.34 -0.89
C THR A 106 29.67 -8.43 -0.93
N GLU A 107 29.67 -9.30 0.08
CA GLU A 107 30.39 -10.56 0.01
C GLU A 107 29.51 -11.63 -0.63
N ASP A 108 29.83 -12.00 -1.87
CA ASP A 108 29.28 -13.19 -2.50
C ASP A 108 30.11 -14.40 -2.06
N GLN A 109 29.51 -15.26 -1.23
CA GLN A 109 30.05 -16.58 -0.94
C GLN A 109 29.80 -17.50 -2.14
N THR A 110 30.56 -17.30 -3.22
CA THR A 110 30.46 -18.20 -4.37
C THR A 110 31.01 -19.58 -4.00
N LEU A 111 30.14 -20.58 -3.90
CA LEU A 111 30.52 -21.99 -4.04
C LEU A 111 30.83 -22.26 -5.52
N GLY A 112 32.00 -21.84 -5.98
CA GLY A 112 32.44 -22.06 -7.36
C GLY A 112 32.95 -23.49 -7.57
N TRP A 113 32.34 -24.24 -8.50
CA TRP A 113 32.91 -25.48 -9.03
C TRP A 113 34.05 -25.18 -10.01
N HIS A 114 35.30 -25.50 -9.66
CA HIS A 114 36.44 -25.46 -10.58
C HIS A 114 36.60 -26.82 -11.29
N LYS A 115 36.94 -26.83 -12.59
CA LYS A 115 37.14 -28.07 -13.39
C LYS A 115 38.20 -29.04 -12.84
N ASN A 116 39.04 -28.59 -11.89
CA ASN A 116 40.12 -29.36 -11.27
C ASN A 116 39.90 -29.62 -9.77
N ARG A 117 38.69 -29.99 -9.33
CA ARG A 117 38.41 -30.64 -8.02
C ARG A 117 39.07 -30.01 -6.77
N HIS A 118 39.29 -28.69 -6.77
CA HIS A 118 39.66 -27.94 -5.57
C HIS A 118 38.53 -26.96 -5.25
N PHE A 119 37.99 -27.08 -4.03
CA PHE A 119 37.14 -26.06 -3.44
C PHE A 119 38.01 -24.83 -3.19
N ILE A 120 37.86 -23.80 -4.02
CA ILE A 120 38.44 -22.48 -3.71
C ILE A 120 37.34 -21.72 -3.00
N GLN A 121 37.43 -21.62 -1.68
CA GLN A 121 36.64 -20.66 -0.92
C GLN A 121 37.17 -19.26 -1.27
N GLY A 122 36.56 -18.64 -2.27
CA GLY A 122 36.85 -17.27 -2.66
C GLY A 122 35.64 -16.41 -2.38
N SER A 123 35.77 -15.46 -1.45
CA SER A 123 34.80 -14.36 -1.33
C SER A 123 34.98 -13.45 -2.54
N ARG A 124 33.98 -13.38 -3.42
CA ARG A 124 33.96 -12.36 -4.47
C ARG A 124 33.22 -11.16 -3.93
N HIS A 125 33.89 -10.02 -3.89
CA HIS A 125 33.20 -8.77 -3.61
C HIS A 125 32.48 -8.31 -4.87
N THR A 126 31.17 -8.11 -4.80
CA THR A 126 30.42 -7.46 -5.87
C THR A 126 30.12 -6.03 -5.47
N LEU A 127 30.23 -5.12 -6.44
CA LEU A 127 29.97 -3.69 -6.23
C LEU A 127 28.62 -3.32 -6.85
N TRP A 128 27.84 -2.59 -6.09
CA TRP A 128 26.51 -2.13 -6.43
C TRP A 128 26.44 -0.63 -6.21
N MET A 129 25.77 0.09 -7.09
CA MET A 129 25.58 1.53 -6.96
C MET A 129 24.10 1.83 -6.72
N ILE A 130 23.78 2.68 -5.75
CA ILE A 130 22.42 3.18 -5.57
C ILE A 130 22.10 4.12 -6.73
N VAL A 131 21.08 3.78 -7.52
CA VAL A 131 20.67 4.54 -8.71
C VAL A 131 19.36 5.29 -8.52
N GLU A 132 18.53 4.86 -7.56
CA GLU A 132 17.23 5.47 -7.30
C GLU A 132 16.79 5.20 -5.85
N VAL A 133 15.98 6.11 -5.30
CA VAL A 133 15.33 5.96 -3.99
C VAL A 133 13.82 6.15 -4.16
N ASP A 134 13.05 5.11 -3.85
CA ASP A 134 11.59 5.17 -3.75
C ASP A 134 11.18 5.69 -2.37
N TRP A 135 11.00 7.00 -2.28
CA TRP A 135 10.60 7.70 -1.06
C TRP A 135 9.18 7.36 -0.59
N ASP A 136 8.29 6.90 -1.48
CA ASP A 136 6.94 6.48 -1.12
C ASP A 136 6.93 5.10 -0.46
N ALA A 137 7.95 4.27 -0.73
CA ALA A 137 8.13 2.96 -0.09
C ALA A 137 8.67 3.05 1.35
N ILE A 138 9.23 4.19 1.75
CA ILE A 138 9.81 4.42 3.08
C ILE A 138 8.73 5.00 4.02
N SER A 139 8.24 4.18 4.94
CA SER A 139 7.32 4.63 5.98
C SER A 139 7.37 3.71 7.19
N PHE A 140 6.91 4.20 8.34
CA PHE A 140 6.84 3.37 9.55
C PHE A 140 5.85 2.20 9.39
N LEU A 141 4.89 2.31 8.44
CA LEU A 141 3.95 1.24 8.09
C LEU A 141 4.63 0.11 7.30
N ASN A 142 5.75 0.41 6.65
CA ASN A 142 6.53 -0.54 5.86
C ASN A 142 8.02 -0.42 6.21
N PRO A 143 8.41 -0.80 7.45
CA PRO A 143 9.78 -0.61 7.93
C PRO A 143 10.81 -1.49 7.19
N ASN A 144 10.35 -2.48 6.43
CA ASN A 144 11.17 -3.33 5.57
C ASN A 144 11.03 -2.96 4.08
N GLY A 145 10.40 -1.82 3.77
CA GLY A 145 10.18 -1.36 2.41
C GLY A 145 11.49 -1.33 1.62
N ARG A 146 11.47 -1.96 0.44
CA ARG A 146 12.60 -1.99 -0.49
C ARG A 146 12.61 -0.69 -1.28
N ALA A 147 13.28 0.31 -0.75
CA ALA A 147 13.27 1.66 -1.29
C ALA A 147 14.52 2.00 -2.10
N LEU A 148 15.62 1.27 -1.92
CA LEU A 148 16.89 1.59 -2.57
C LEU A 148 17.06 0.70 -3.81
N ARG A 149 17.01 1.28 -5.00
CA ARG A 149 17.35 0.55 -6.24
C ARG A 149 18.85 0.57 -6.43
N CYS A 150 19.45 -0.61 -6.52
CA CYS A 150 20.88 -0.79 -6.67
C CYS A 150 21.19 -1.48 -8.01
N ARG A 151 22.18 -0.97 -8.74
CA ARG A 151 22.68 -1.57 -9.98
C ARG A 151 24.06 -2.17 -9.77
N ASN A 152 24.22 -3.45 -10.12
CA ASN A 152 25.50 -4.13 -10.13
C ASN A 152 26.43 -3.50 -11.17
N MET A 153 27.63 -3.11 -10.75
CA MET A 153 28.57 -2.41 -11.62
C MET A 153 29.23 -3.31 -12.68
N SER A 154 29.23 -4.64 -12.47
CA SER A 154 29.83 -5.60 -13.40
C SER A 154 28.83 -6.17 -14.38
N THR A 155 27.63 -6.53 -13.90
CA THR A 155 26.61 -7.24 -14.70
C THR A 155 25.53 -6.31 -15.25
N GLY A 156 25.36 -5.12 -14.66
CA GLY A 156 24.23 -4.23 -14.97
C GLY A 156 22.89 -4.68 -14.38
N GLU A 157 22.87 -5.77 -13.61
CA GLU A 157 21.68 -6.26 -12.90
C GLU A 157 21.16 -5.22 -11.90
N GLU A 158 19.85 -5.15 -11.72
CA GLU A 158 19.21 -4.24 -10.77
C GLU A 158 18.43 -5.01 -9.72
N ILE A 159 18.53 -4.56 -8.47
CA ILE A 159 17.77 -5.09 -7.35
C ILE A 159 17.24 -3.94 -6.48
N GLU A 160 16.27 -4.25 -5.63
CA GLU A 160 15.76 -3.32 -4.64
C GLU A 160 16.06 -3.85 -3.23
N ILE A 161 16.68 -3.02 -2.41
CA ILE A 161 17.04 -3.33 -1.03
C ILE A 161 16.33 -2.39 -0.06
N SER A 162 16.17 -2.84 1.17
CA SER A 162 15.57 -2.03 2.23
C SER A 162 16.56 -0.99 2.73
N VAL A 163 16.03 0.13 3.22
CA VAL A 163 16.83 1.11 3.96
C VAL A 163 17.34 0.45 5.25
N PRO A 164 18.59 0.68 5.69
CA PRO A 164 19.08 0.11 6.93
C PRO A 164 18.17 0.44 8.11
N LYS A 165 17.97 -0.55 8.98
CA LYS A 165 17.27 -0.38 10.25
C LYS A 165 18.17 0.37 11.23
N MET A 166 17.55 1.09 12.17
CA MET A 166 18.21 1.68 13.34
C MET A 166 18.70 0.63 14.36
N GLN A 167 19.48 -0.35 13.94
CA GLN A 167 20.29 -1.14 14.88
C GLN A 167 21.77 -0.76 14.71
N PRO A 168 22.55 -0.70 15.80
CA PRO A 168 23.95 -0.25 15.77
C PRO A 168 24.89 -1.13 14.93
N SER A 169 24.39 -2.26 14.42
CA SER A 169 25.03 -3.05 13.39
C SER A 169 24.28 -2.81 12.08
N LEU A 170 24.95 -2.23 11.09
CA LEU A 170 24.48 -2.16 9.71
C LEU A 170 24.49 -3.57 9.09
N ASP A 171 23.76 -4.52 9.67
CA ASP A 171 23.61 -5.86 9.11
C ASP A 171 22.49 -5.80 8.06
N ILE A 172 22.74 -4.99 7.02
CA ILE A 172 22.05 -5.09 5.73
C ILE A 172 22.55 -6.40 5.11
N HIS A 173 22.30 -7.55 5.74
CA HIS A 173 22.60 -8.91 5.27
C HIS A 173 23.72 -8.96 4.22
N SER A 174 24.97 -8.71 4.64
CA SER A 174 26.20 -8.70 3.82
C SER A 174 26.56 -7.47 2.97
N TRP A 175 25.91 -6.30 3.16
CA TRP A 175 26.20 -5.07 2.40
C TRP A 175 26.95 -4.03 3.25
N GLU A 176 28.08 -3.54 2.74
CA GLU A 176 28.91 -2.50 3.34
C GLU A 176 29.00 -1.28 2.42
N VAL A 177 29.00 -0.06 2.96
CA VAL A 177 29.21 1.14 2.15
C VAL A 177 30.69 1.24 1.78
N ALA A 178 31.03 1.02 0.51
CA ALA A 178 32.39 1.08 -0.02
C ALA A 178 32.79 2.49 -0.45
N SER A 179 31.82 3.28 -0.96
CA SER A 179 32.00 4.70 -1.25
C SER A 179 30.71 5.43 -0.89
N PRO A 180 30.72 6.33 0.11
CA PRO A 180 29.52 7.07 0.49
C PRO A 180 29.15 8.10 -0.58
N SER A 181 27.88 8.50 -0.58
CA SER A 181 27.40 9.66 -1.31
C SER A 181 26.54 10.53 -0.41
N ALA A 182 26.81 11.83 -0.42
CA ALA A 182 26.06 12.83 0.35
C ALA A 182 24.81 13.36 -0.40
N SER A 183 24.56 12.86 -1.62
CA SER A 183 23.40 13.28 -2.41
C SER A 183 22.19 12.43 -2.07
N PHE A 184 21.22 13.01 -1.38
CA PHE A 184 20.02 12.28 -0.94
C PHE A 184 18.83 12.52 -1.87
N ASP A 185 18.69 13.71 -2.47
CA ASP A 185 17.55 14.10 -3.30
C ASP A 185 16.18 13.76 -2.66
N ALA A 186 16.10 13.84 -1.33
CA ALA A 186 14.84 13.67 -0.62
C ALA A 186 13.83 14.73 -1.09
N PRO A 187 12.58 14.34 -1.42
CA PRO A 187 11.56 15.30 -1.83
C PRO A 187 11.33 16.34 -0.74
N ILE A 188 11.16 17.60 -1.14
CA ILE A 188 10.88 18.70 -0.20
C ILE A 188 9.66 18.35 0.64
N GLY A 189 9.83 18.34 1.96
CA GLY A 189 8.75 18.06 2.90
C GLY A 189 8.44 16.57 3.08
N TRP A 190 9.27 15.65 2.58
CA TRP A 190 9.15 14.21 2.84
C TRP A 190 9.20 13.91 4.36
N GLU A 191 10.06 14.62 5.07
CA GLU A 191 10.23 14.56 6.53
C GLU A 191 8.98 15.01 7.31
N SER A 192 8.00 15.62 6.65
CA SER A 192 6.75 16.05 7.30
C SER A 192 5.88 14.87 7.77
N GLY A 193 6.07 13.69 7.17
CA GLY A 193 5.32 12.46 7.44
C GLY A 193 3.95 12.37 6.74
N GLU A 194 3.62 13.32 5.84
CA GLU A 194 2.27 13.41 5.28
C GLU A 194 1.94 12.38 4.19
N LEU A 195 2.93 11.73 3.59
CA LEU A 195 2.74 10.82 2.46
C LEU A 195 1.90 9.59 2.81
N ILE A 196 1.90 9.17 4.08
CA ILE A 196 1.15 7.99 4.54
C ILE A 196 -0.36 8.19 4.52
N LYS A 197 -0.84 9.45 4.39
CA LYS A 197 -2.28 9.77 4.42
C LYS A 197 -3.06 8.93 3.42
N LYS A 198 -2.49 8.68 2.24
CA LYS A 198 -3.12 7.85 1.19
C LYS A 198 -3.26 6.39 1.66
N SER A 199 -2.17 5.81 2.17
CA SER A 199 -2.12 4.42 2.64
C SER A 199 -3.10 4.17 3.78
N LEU A 200 -3.16 5.06 4.78
CA LEU A 200 -4.08 4.92 5.92
C LEU A 200 -5.55 5.16 5.55
N GLN A 201 -5.83 5.99 4.55
CA GLN A 201 -7.21 6.29 4.15
C GLN A 201 -7.93 5.07 3.57
N SER A 202 -7.22 4.07 3.05
CA SER A 202 -7.77 2.80 2.61
C SER A 202 -7.95 1.75 3.71
N MET A 203 -7.27 1.88 4.86
CA MET A 203 -7.21 0.84 5.90
C MET A 203 -8.44 0.82 6.83
N THR A 204 -8.74 -0.34 7.38
CA THR A 204 -9.78 -0.54 8.39
C THR A 204 -9.34 -0.02 9.77
N LEU A 205 -10.26 0.06 10.72
CA LEU A 205 -9.93 0.46 12.08
C LEU A 205 -8.97 -0.53 12.74
N ASP A 206 -9.24 -1.83 12.57
CA ASP A 206 -8.47 -2.91 13.21
C ASP A 206 -7.04 -2.94 12.67
N GLU A 207 -6.86 -2.86 11.35
CA GLU A 207 -5.53 -2.77 10.71
C GLU A 207 -4.71 -1.59 11.23
N VAL A 208 -5.34 -0.42 11.40
CA VAL A 208 -4.64 0.76 11.94
C VAL A 208 -4.31 0.56 13.42
N GLN A 209 -5.21 0.01 14.22
CA GLN A 209 -4.97 -0.21 15.64
C GLN A 209 -3.85 -1.22 15.90
N GLU A 210 -3.79 -2.31 15.14
CA GLU A 210 -2.73 -3.32 15.22
C GLU A 210 -1.36 -2.68 14.97
N ILE A 211 -1.24 -1.93 13.87
CA ILE A 211 0.00 -1.21 13.52
C ILE A 211 0.39 -0.22 14.62
N LEU A 212 -0.55 0.59 15.11
CA LEU A 212 -0.23 1.57 16.14
C LEU A 212 0.19 0.92 17.46
N GLN A 213 -0.31 -0.28 17.77
CA GLN A 213 0.11 -1.07 18.93
C GLN A 213 1.52 -1.66 18.75
N GLU A 214 1.83 -2.18 17.57
CA GLU A 214 3.17 -2.68 17.24
C GLU A 214 4.21 -1.56 17.28
N CYS A 215 3.92 -0.42 16.69
CA CYS A 215 4.82 0.73 16.67
C CYS A 215 4.99 1.37 18.05
N GLY A 216 3.98 1.31 18.91
CA GLY A 216 4.07 1.74 20.31
C GLY A 216 5.11 0.95 21.12
N ARG A 217 5.49 -0.26 20.68
CA ARG A 217 6.53 -1.08 21.33
C ARG A 217 7.96 -0.79 20.85
N TYR A 218 8.12 -0.07 19.73
CA TYR A 218 9.44 0.30 19.20
C TYR A 218 9.95 1.65 19.73
N GLY A 219 9.12 2.38 20.48
CA GLY A 219 9.45 3.70 21.04
C GLY A 219 9.52 3.75 22.58
N GLU A 220 9.65 2.61 23.25
CA GLU A 220 9.98 2.51 24.69
C GLU A 220 11.40 1.96 24.92
#